data_AF-A0A3N5W813-F1
#
_entry.id   AF-A0A3N5W813-F1
#
_cell.length_a   1.000
_cell.length_b   1.000
_cell.length_c   1.000
_cell.angle_alpha   90.00
_cell.angle_beta   90.00
_cell.angle_gamma   90.00
#
_symmetry.space_group_name_H-M   'P 1'
#
loop_
_entity.id
_entity.type
_entity.pdbx_description
1 polymer ?
#
loop_
_entity_poly.entity_id
_entity_poly.type
_entity_poly.pdbx_seq_one_letter_code
_entity_poly.pdbx_strand_id
1 'polypeptide(L)'
;MALLSTKLYRPRTRSNAVVRLRLFHRLDQALQGGIPLVLVSAPPGFGKTTLVSAWASQSGLPLAWVSLDENDNDPIRFWSSVVSALMLALPGLQEGLAGLPQSAQVTELDFYQQELANQLALLDQSILLVLDDYHLINQPAIHSGLDRLINHLRPGKQVILLTRADPPLHLPRRRARGELVEIRAVDLRFSAEEAEEFLRGCMQLDLPAEDMNALESRTEGWITGLQLAAITLRTIEDRHAFIKAFHGDDRLIADYLVEEVLLQQPEETQSFLLQTSVLSRFNAPLCSALTGQTGAAQLLERLENENLFLIPLDNQREWFRYHALFARLLQKKLEQTIGQPGIRRLQQRASEECIRQGLLVEGVQYLFAAGDEAGAAELISQHAHALFHINELPMLMLWSARLPDGIIRHRPGLSLSFGWAAHATGNPDKSQHFVGLVEANTGWTVESFLVLSLEEQRALPKQVLAGILEAVVLQARLDVDRGIDHETLSRYSRVLQLLVPERDVEPYANNAPSAMRPVMTFQIGMAYSLLGNTGSAAPAFEETIRLSKPLKNHFLVALGFGYLGQTWAEQGQLRKAGETWQEALAYAQETGAEKDAFFSMALVGL
;
A
#
# COMPACT_ATOMS: atom_id res chain seq x y z
N MET A 1 -48.78 12.39 -17.06
CA MET A 1 -48.19 13.04 -15.87
C MET A 1 -47.31 14.19 -16.35
N ALA A 2 -47.33 15.35 -15.69
CA ALA A 2 -46.49 16.49 -16.08
C ALA A 2 -45.02 16.21 -15.71
N LEU A 3 -44.17 16.00 -16.71
CA LEU A 3 -42.72 15.89 -16.55
C LEU A 3 -42.10 17.29 -16.38
N LEU A 4 -41.16 17.43 -15.45
CA LEU A 4 -40.37 18.65 -15.34
C LEU A 4 -39.44 18.74 -16.55
N SER A 5 -39.69 19.69 -17.44
CA SER A 5 -38.93 19.85 -18.70
C SER A 5 -37.43 20.02 -18.47
N THR A 6 -37.02 20.59 -17.34
CA THR A 6 -35.62 20.80 -16.94
C THR A 6 -34.80 19.51 -16.82
N LYS A 7 -35.41 18.36 -16.54
CA LYS A 7 -34.73 17.06 -16.46
C LYS A 7 -34.25 16.53 -17.81
N LEU A 8 -34.86 17.00 -18.90
CA LEU A 8 -34.60 16.49 -20.26
C LEU A 8 -33.51 17.30 -20.99
N TYR A 9 -32.95 18.33 -20.33
CA TYR A 9 -31.92 19.17 -20.92
C TYR A 9 -30.54 18.76 -20.43
N ARG A 10 -29.61 18.69 -21.38
CA ARG A 10 -28.19 18.58 -21.11
C ARG A 10 -27.76 19.72 -20.15
N PRO A 11 -27.10 19.40 -19.02
CA PRO A 11 -26.53 20.40 -18.12
C PRO A 11 -25.55 21.32 -18.87
N ARG A 12 -25.65 22.64 -18.65
CA ARG A 12 -24.73 23.60 -19.27
C ARG A 12 -23.32 23.38 -18.74
N THR A 13 -22.39 23.09 -19.62
CA THR A 13 -20.96 23.13 -19.32
C THR A 13 -20.50 24.56 -19.17
N ARG A 14 -19.59 24.80 -18.22
CA ARG A 14 -18.91 26.10 -18.12
C ARG A 14 -18.05 26.29 -19.37
N SER A 15 -17.98 27.52 -19.89
CA SER A 15 -17.19 27.86 -21.08
C SER A 15 -15.69 27.55 -20.92
N ASN A 16 -15.22 27.52 -19.67
CA ASN A 16 -13.83 27.25 -19.30
C ASN A 16 -13.74 25.89 -18.59
N ALA A 17 -14.35 24.84 -19.13
CA ALA A 17 -14.12 23.48 -18.64
C ALA A 17 -12.87 22.89 -19.32
N VAL A 18 -12.02 22.20 -18.57
CA VAL A 18 -10.83 21.53 -19.12
C VAL A 18 -11.26 20.48 -20.15
N VAL A 19 -10.63 20.52 -21.32
CA VAL A 19 -10.93 19.58 -22.41
C VAL A 19 -10.11 18.32 -22.24
N ARG A 20 -10.80 17.21 -21.96
CA ARG A 20 -10.18 15.92 -21.64
C ARG A 20 -9.98 15.07 -22.90
N LEU A 21 -9.07 15.50 -23.77
CA LEU A 21 -8.88 14.93 -25.12
C LEU A 21 -8.72 13.40 -25.13
N ARG A 22 -8.01 12.83 -24.16
CA ARG A 22 -7.84 11.36 -24.07
C ARG A 22 -9.17 10.62 -23.86
N LEU A 23 -10.09 11.20 -23.09
CA LEU A 23 -11.40 10.60 -22.80
C LEU A 23 -12.37 10.87 -23.95
N PHE A 24 -12.29 12.04 -24.58
CA PHE A 24 -13.04 12.35 -25.79
C PHE A 24 -12.70 11.35 -26.90
N HIS A 25 -11.41 11.09 -27.13
CA HIS A 25 -10.97 10.09 -28.11
C HIS A 25 -11.53 8.70 -27.81
N ARG A 26 -11.60 8.27 -26.53
CA ARG A 26 -12.22 6.99 -26.17
C ARG A 26 -13.73 6.96 -26.47
N LEU A 27 -14.44 8.06 -26.24
CA LEU A 27 -15.86 8.19 -26.56
C LEU A 27 -16.08 8.22 -28.08
N ASP A 28 -15.24 8.92 -28.83
CA ASP A 28 -15.27 8.97 -30.29
C ASP A 28 -15.00 7.59 -30.90
N GLN A 29 -14.02 6.85 -30.37
CA GLN A 29 -13.76 5.47 -30.79
C GLN A 29 -14.95 4.55 -30.50
N ALA A 30 -15.61 4.70 -29.35
CA ALA A 30 -16.81 3.92 -29.03
C ALA A 30 -17.94 4.21 -30.02
N LEU A 31 -18.14 5.48 -30.36
CA LEU A 31 -19.13 5.93 -31.33
C LEU A 31 -18.82 5.41 -32.74
N GLN A 32 -17.58 5.57 -33.21
CA GLN A 32 -17.12 5.11 -34.53
C GLN A 32 -17.15 3.58 -34.67
N GLY A 33 -16.83 2.86 -33.59
CA GLY A 33 -16.90 1.41 -33.53
C GLY A 33 -18.32 0.84 -33.45
N GLY A 34 -19.35 1.70 -33.38
CA GLY A 34 -20.74 1.26 -33.27
C GLY A 34 -21.06 0.58 -31.94
N ILE A 35 -20.33 0.93 -30.87
CA ILE A 35 -20.51 0.33 -29.54
C ILE A 35 -21.84 0.84 -28.95
N PRO A 36 -22.79 -0.05 -28.59
CA PRO A 36 -24.13 0.37 -28.18
C PRO A 36 -24.19 0.92 -26.75
N LEU A 37 -23.21 0.60 -25.89
CA LEU A 37 -23.19 1.01 -24.49
C LEU A 37 -21.83 1.61 -24.08
N VAL A 38 -21.88 2.82 -23.53
CA VAL A 38 -20.78 3.44 -22.80
C VAL A 38 -21.18 3.56 -21.32
N LEU A 39 -20.34 3.04 -20.43
CA LEU A 39 -20.52 3.14 -18.99
C LEU A 39 -19.47 4.10 -18.41
N VAL A 40 -19.92 5.21 -17.83
CA VAL A 40 -19.06 6.14 -17.08
C VAL A 40 -19.39 6.00 -15.59
N SER A 41 -18.54 5.27 -14.87
CA SER A 41 -18.79 4.83 -13.49
C SER A 41 -17.66 5.29 -12.57
N ALA A 42 -18.00 6.16 -11.61
CA ALA A 42 -17.04 6.74 -10.66
C ALA A 42 -17.77 7.41 -9.47
N PRO A 43 -17.08 7.65 -8.34
CA PRO A 43 -17.65 8.36 -7.19
C PRO A 43 -18.21 9.76 -7.57
N PRO A 44 -19.00 10.39 -6.68
CA PRO A 44 -19.40 11.78 -6.87
C PRO A 44 -18.17 12.70 -6.97
N GLY A 45 -18.30 13.77 -7.74
CA GLY A 45 -17.24 14.77 -7.91
C GLY A 45 -16.06 14.38 -8.82
N PHE A 46 -16.15 13.30 -9.60
CA PHE A 46 -15.16 12.93 -10.63
C PHE A 46 -15.42 13.57 -12.01
N GLY A 47 -16.44 14.42 -12.14
CA GLY A 47 -16.74 15.15 -13.37
C GLY A 47 -17.41 14.34 -14.49
N LYS A 48 -18.10 13.24 -14.17
CA LYS A 48 -18.81 12.37 -15.14
C LYS A 48 -19.75 13.16 -16.06
N THR A 49 -20.70 13.88 -15.48
CA THR A 49 -21.68 14.74 -16.16
C THR A 49 -21.00 15.82 -16.99
N THR A 50 -19.95 16.46 -16.46
CA THR A 50 -19.18 17.49 -17.15
C THR A 50 -18.46 16.93 -18.38
N LEU A 51 -17.83 15.76 -18.27
CA LEU A 51 -17.14 15.09 -19.36
C LEU A 51 -18.10 14.80 -20.51
N VAL A 52 -19.19 14.08 -20.23
CA VAL A 52 -20.13 13.64 -21.29
C VAL A 52 -20.91 14.81 -21.86
N SER A 53 -21.29 15.80 -21.05
CA SER A 53 -21.95 17.02 -21.56
C SER A 53 -21.02 17.81 -22.50
N ALA A 54 -19.73 17.94 -22.15
CA ALA A 54 -18.76 18.65 -22.98
C ALA A 54 -18.49 17.90 -24.29
N TRP A 55 -18.25 16.60 -24.24
CA TRP A 55 -18.04 15.77 -25.42
C TRP A 55 -19.27 15.76 -26.34
N ALA A 56 -20.47 15.52 -25.79
CA ALA A 56 -21.71 15.48 -26.56
C ALA A 56 -22.08 16.85 -27.18
N SER A 57 -21.50 17.95 -26.70
CA SER A 57 -21.65 19.25 -27.35
C SER A 57 -20.84 19.39 -28.65
N GLN A 58 -19.79 18.60 -28.80
CA GLN A 58 -18.88 18.63 -29.96
C GLN A 58 -19.19 17.52 -30.97
N SER A 59 -19.94 16.49 -30.58
CA SER A 59 -20.25 15.34 -31.44
C SER A 59 -21.14 15.70 -32.64
N GLY A 60 -21.92 16.78 -32.56
CA GLY A 60 -22.86 17.20 -33.61
C GLY A 60 -24.04 16.25 -33.83
N LEU A 61 -24.21 15.23 -32.97
CA LEU A 61 -25.31 14.27 -33.05
C LEU A 61 -26.54 14.73 -32.26
N PRO A 62 -27.76 14.29 -32.65
CA PRO A 62 -28.93 14.35 -31.80
C PRO A 62 -28.65 13.74 -30.42
N LEU A 63 -29.04 14.46 -29.37
CA LEU A 63 -28.76 14.10 -27.98
C LEU A 63 -30.07 14.10 -27.17
N ALA A 64 -30.44 12.92 -26.70
CA ALA A 64 -31.45 12.75 -25.67
C ALA A 64 -30.77 12.67 -24.31
N TRP A 65 -31.07 13.59 -23.40
CA TRP A 65 -30.51 13.61 -22.05
C TRP A 65 -31.62 13.41 -21.03
N VAL A 66 -31.40 12.54 -20.05
CA VAL A 66 -32.31 12.36 -18.91
C VAL A 66 -31.50 12.43 -17.62
N SER A 67 -31.74 13.46 -16.82
CA SER A 67 -31.23 13.53 -15.44
C SER A 67 -32.23 12.84 -14.51
N LEU A 68 -31.82 11.70 -13.94
CA LEU A 68 -32.68 10.86 -13.11
C LEU A 68 -32.71 11.37 -11.66
N ASP A 69 -33.84 11.21 -10.99
CA ASP A 69 -33.95 11.32 -9.53
C ASP A 69 -34.64 10.09 -8.93
N GLU A 70 -34.77 10.05 -7.60
CA GLU A 70 -35.37 8.92 -6.87
C GLU A 70 -36.79 8.57 -7.35
N ASN A 71 -37.54 9.54 -7.89
CA ASN A 71 -38.89 9.29 -8.39
C ASN A 71 -38.90 8.57 -9.73
N ASP A 72 -37.78 8.59 -10.46
CA ASP A 72 -37.61 7.87 -11.71
C ASP A 72 -37.31 6.37 -11.47
N ASN A 73 -37.21 5.91 -10.22
CA ASN A 73 -37.16 4.47 -9.88
C ASN A 73 -38.53 3.75 -10.10
N ASP A 74 -39.56 4.48 -10.53
CA ASP A 74 -40.81 3.92 -11.05
C ASP A 74 -40.71 3.62 -12.56
N PRO A 75 -41.01 2.39 -13.03
CA PRO A 75 -40.85 2.01 -14.43
C PRO A 75 -41.63 2.90 -15.41
N ILE A 76 -42.86 3.31 -15.08
CA ILE A 76 -43.68 4.11 -15.99
C ILE A 76 -43.06 5.50 -16.14
N ARG A 77 -42.65 6.12 -15.03
CA ARG A 77 -41.98 7.42 -15.05
C ARG A 77 -40.65 7.38 -15.78
N PHE A 78 -39.82 6.39 -15.49
CA PHE A 78 -38.53 6.20 -16.15
C PHE A 78 -38.67 6.18 -17.68
N TRP A 79 -39.52 5.29 -18.19
CA TRP A 79 -39.69 5.14 -19.63
C TRP A 79 -40.38 6.35 -20.26
N SER A 80 -41.29 7.02 -19.54
CA SER A 80 -41.88 8.27 -19.99
C SER A 80 -40.82 9.37 -20.15
N SER A 81 -39.89 9.50 -19.20
CA SER A 81 -38.78 10.45 -19.25
C SER A 81 -37.84 10.14 -20.43
N VAL A 82 -37.48 8.86 -20.62
CA VAL A 82 -36.64 8.40 -21.74
C VAL A 82 -37.28 8.67 -23.08
N VAL A 83 -38.54 8.27 -23.28
CA VAL A 83 -39.28 8.51 -24.53
C VAL A 83 -39.41 10.00 -24.81
N SER A 84 -39.70 10.82 -23.79
CA SER A 84 -39.80 12.26 -23.96
C SER A 84 -38.49 12.89 -24.40
N ALA A 85 -37.35 12.50 -23.80
CA ALA A 85 -36.04 12.96 -24.22
C ALA A 85 -35.71 12.54 -25.66
N LEU A 86 -36.04 11.30 -26.04
CA LEU A 86 -35.83 10.78 -27.39
C LEU A 86 -36.69 11.51 -28.43
N MET A 87 -37.97 11.79 -28.14
CA MET A 87 -38.85 12.55 -29.03
C MET A 87 -38.37 13.99 -29.24
N LEU A 88 -37.82 14.62 -28.19
CA LEU A 88 -37.23 15.96 -28.29
C LEU A 88 -35.98 15.97 -29.19
N ALA A 89 -35.16 14.93 -29.11
CA ALA A 89 -33.95 14.81 -29.92
C ALA A 89 -34.22 14.35 -31.36
N LEU A 90 -35.25 13.52 -31.56
CA LEU A 90 -35.66 12.94 -32.84
C LEU A 90 -37.16 13.17 -33.06
N PRO A 91 -37.56 14.30 -33.68
CA PRO A 91 -38.97 14.59 -33.96
C PRO A 91 -39.68 13.49 -34.76
N GLY A 92 -38.96 12.78 -35.65
CA GLY A 92 -39.50 11.66 -36.43
C GLY A 92 -39.98 10.47 -35.58
N LEU A 93 -39.51 10.34 -34.33
CA LEU A 93 -39.96 9.30 -33.40
C LEU A 93 -41.40 9.55 -32.91
N GLN A 94 -41.86 10.81 -32.92
CA GLN A 94 -43.19 11.17 -32.48
C GLN A 94 -44.28 10.57 -33.39
N GLU A 95 -44.02 10.51 -34.70
CA GLU A 95 -44.94 9.94 -35.69
C GLU A 95 -45.04 8.41 -35.54
N GLY A 96 -43.91 7.73 -35.32
CA GLY A 96 -43.86 6.27 -35.14
C GLY A 96 -44.53 5.77 -33.85
N LEU A 97 -44.55 6.60 -32.80
CA LEU A 97 -45.15 6.26 -31.50
C LEU A 97 -46.58 6.84 -31.32
N ALA A 98 -47.10 7.58 -32.30
CA ALA A 98 -48.40 8.26 -32.21
C ALA A 98 -49.61 7.32 -32.03
N GLY A 99 -49.46 6.02 -32.34
CA GLY A 99 -50.49 5.00 -32.20
C GLY A 99 -50.55 4.32 -30.82
N LEU A 100 -49.65 4.65 -29.90
CA LEU A 100 -49.58 4.00 -28.60
C LEU A 100 -50.48 4.69 -27.54
N PRO A 101 -51.17 3.94 -26.66
CA PRO A 101 -51.99 4.53 -25.60
C PRO A 101 -51.16 5.41 -24.67
N GLN A 102 -51.61 6.64 -24.38
CA GLN A 102 -50.90 7.56 -23.48
C GLN A 102 -50.98 7.18 -21.99
N SER A 103 -51.81 6.20 -21.64
CA SER A 103 -52.04 5.71 -20.27
C SER A 103 -51.62 4.26 -20.13
N ALA A 104 -50.31 3.99 -20.22
CA ALA A 104 -49.80 2.62 -20.12
C ALA A 104 -49.97 2.06 -18.70
N GLN A 105 -50.70 0.94 -18.57
CA GLN A 105 -50.61 0.07 -17.38
C GLN A 105 -49.31 -0.75 -17.44
N VAL A 106 -48.89 -1.36 -16.31
CA VAL A 106 -47.64 -2.13 -16.23
C VAL A 106 -47.53 -3.23 -17.31
N THR A 107 -48.64 -3.86 -17.67
CA THR A 107 -48.74 -4.89 -18.74
C THR A 107 -48.48 -4.36 -20.15
N GLU A 108 -48.65 -3.05 -20.37
CA GLU A 108 -48.42 -2.40 -21.67
C GLU A 108 -46.98 -1.87 -21.81
N LEU A 109 -46.22 -1.83 -20.70
CA LEU A 109 -44.86 -1.27 -20.67
C LEU A 109 -43.87 -2.10 -21.52
N ASP A 110 -43.98 -3.42 -21.47
CA ASP A 110 -43.13 -4.32 -22.27
C ASP A 110 -43.36 -4.13 -23.78
N PHE A 111 -44.62 -3.99 -24.17
CA PHE A 111 -44.99 -3.68 -25.54
C PHE A 111 -44.46 -2.31 -25.96
N TYR A 112 -44.59 -1.29 -25.09
CA TYR A 112 -44.05 0.05 -25.31
C TYR A 112 -42.53 0.06 -25.50
N GLN A 113 -41.78 -0.69 -24.68
CA GLN A 113 -40.33 -0.81 -24.78
C GLN A 113 -39.91 -1.49 -26.09
N GLN A 114 -40.64 -2.54 -26.49
CA GLN A 114 -40.38 -3.25 -27.73
C GLN A 114 -40.66 -2.36 -28.95
N GLU A 115 -41.78 -1.63 -28.94
CA GLU A 115 -42.12 -0.71 -30.02
C GLU A 115 -41.12 0.46 -30.10
N LEU A 116 -40.70 1.02 -28.96
CA LEU A 116 -39.64 2.02 -28.92
C LEU A 116 -38.35 1.49 -29.55
N ALA A 117 -37.94 0.26 -29.23
CA ALA A 117 -36.76 -0.36 -29.81
C ALA A 117 -36.89 -0.57 -31.32
N ASN A 118 -38.07 -0.99 -31.80
CA ASN A 118 -38.37 -1.15 -33.23
C ASN A 118 -38.29 0.19 -33.97
N GLN A 119 -38.94 1.22 -33.45
CA GLN A 119 -38.94 2.55 -34.06
C GLN A 119 -37.53 3.15 -34.10
N LEU A 120 -36.77 3.03 -33.01
CA LEU A 120 -35.36 3.42 -33.02
C LEU A 120 -34.56 2.60 -34.03
N ALA A 121 -34.82 1.31 -34.21
CA ALA A 121 -34.11 0.49 -35.20
C ALA A 121 -34.41 0.92 -36.65
N LEU A 122 -35.62 1.43 -36.93
CA LEU A 122 -36.06 1.88 -38.25
C LEU A 122 -35.53 3.27 -38.65
N LEU A 123 -35.14 4.09 -37.68
CA LEU A 123 -34.57 5.42 -37.96
C LEU A 123 -33.12 5.30 -38.45
N ASP A 124 -32.79 5.90 -39.59
CA ASP A 124 -31.40 5.97 -40.08
C ASP A 124 -30.54 6.97 -39.30
N GLN A 125 -31.17 7.83 -38.49
CA GLN A 125 -30.51 8.88 -37.73
C GLN A 125 -29.69 8.29 -36.57
N SER A 126 -28.46 8.76 -36.42
CA SER A 126 -27.63 8.49 -35.25
C SER A 126 -28.13 9.29 -34.04
N ILE A 127 -28.04 8.73 -32.84
CA ILE A 127 -28.47 9.39 -31.61
C ILE A 127 -27.67 8.91 -30.40
N LEU A 128 -27.41 9.84 -29.48
CA LEU A 128 -26.88 9.59 -28.15
C LEU A 128 -28.03 9.68 -27.12
N LEU A 129 -28.23 8.63 -26.32
CA LEU A 129 -29.09 8.66 -25.15
C LEU A 129 -28.24 8.66 -23.89
N VAL A 130 -28.23 9.76 -23.14
CA VAL A 130 -27.52 9.89 -21.87
C VAL A 130 -28.50 9.74 -20.71
N LEU A 131 -28.22 8.80 -19.82
CA LEU A 131 -28.91 8.66 -18.54
C LEU A 131 -27.96 9.08 -17.43
N ASP A 132 -28.21 10.25 -16.84
CA ASP A 132 -27.43 10.79 -15.75
C ASP A 132 -27.98 10.36 -14.39
N ASP A 133 -27.09 10.10 -13.44
CA ASP A 133 -27.39 9.61 -12.10
C ASP A 133 -28.14 8.25 -12.04
N TYR A 134 -27.77 7.31 -12.90
CA TYR A 134 -28.43 5.99 -12.99
C TYR A 134 -28.37 5.12 -11.72
N HIS A 135 -27.43 5.39 -10.82
CA HIS A 135 -27.33 4.75 -9.50
C HIS A 135 -28.57 4.93 -8.60
N LEU A 136 -29.46 5.88 -8.92
CA LEU A 136 -30.74 6.07 -8.22
C LEU A 136 -31.80 5.03 -8.63
N ILE A 137 -31.54 4.26 -9.68
CA ILE A 137 -32.45 3.25 -10.22
C ILE A 137 -32.05 1.88 -9.70
N ASN A 138 -32.96 1.26 -8.94
CA ASN A 138 -32.78 -0.07 -8.35
C ASN A 138 -33.86 -1.06 -8.82
N GLN A 139 -34.84 -0.61 -9.60
CA GLN A 139 -35.99 -1.41 -10.01
C GLN A 139 -35.64 -2.43 -11.12
N PRO A 140 -35.75 -3.76 -10.88
CA PRO A 140 -35.33 -4.79 -11.84
C PRO A 140 -35.99 -4.71 -13.23
N ALA A 141 -37.24 -4.26 -13.28
CA ALA A 141 -37.98 -4.07 -14.52
C ALA A 141 -37.35 -3.00 -15.43
N ILE A 142 -36.78 -1.93 -14.85
CA ILE A 142 -36.09 -0.88 -15.61
C ILE A 142 -34.79 -1.43 -16.20
N HIS A 143 -33.99 -2.13 -15.40
CA HIS A 143 -32.73 -2.73 -15.85
C HIS A 143 -32.95 -3.74 -16.98
N SER A 144 -33.95 -4.61 -16.84
CA SER A 144 -34.33 -5.60 -17.85
C SER A 144 -34.79 -4.93 -19.15
N GLY A 145 -35.60 -3.88 -19.05
CA GLY A 145 -36.03 -3.10 -20.21
C GLY A 145 -34.86 -2.39 -20.91
N LEU A 146 -33.93 -1.82 -20.15
CA LEU A 146 -32.75 -1.16 -20.70
C LEU A 146 -31.82 -2.15 -21.42
N ASP A 147 -31.61 -3.34 -20.84
CA ASP A 147 -30.84 -4.39 -21.50
C ASP A 147 -31.48 -4.85 -22.82
N ARG A 148 -32.83 -4.96 -22.85
CA ARG A 148 -33.58 -5.24 -24.08
C ARG A 148 -33.37 -4.12 -25.10
N LEU A 149 -33.51 -2.86 -24.70
CA LEU A 149 -33.29 -1.71 -25.61
C LEU A 149 -31.89 -1.76 -26.22
N ILE A 150 -30.85 -1.87 -25.40
CA ILE A 150 -29.44 -1.87 -25.85
C ILE A 150 -29.16 -3.04 -26.81
N ASN A 151 -29.76 -4.22 -26.59
CA ASN A 151 -29.60 -5.38 -27.47
C ASN A 151 -30.16 -5.19 -28.88
N HIS A 152 -31.08 -4.25 -29.08
CA HIS A 152 -31.70 -3.97 -30.38
C HIS A 152 -31.13 -2.71 -31.05
N LEU A 153 -30.18 -2.01 -30.42
CA LEU A 153 -29.56 -0.83 -31.01
C LEU A 153 -28.72 -1.21 -32.23
N ARG A 154 -28.91 -0.44 -33.31
CA ARG A 154 -28.10 -0.51 -34.54
C ARG A 154 -26.90 0.45 -34.43
N PRO A 155 -25.84 0.27 -35.24
CA PRO A 155 -24.73 1.22 -35.32
C PRO A 155 -25.23 2.66 -35.51
N GLY A 156 -24.57 3.61 -34.84
CA GLY A 156 -25.00 5.01 -34.78
C GLY A 156 -25.93 5.36 -33.61
N LYS A 157 -26.45 4.36 -32.88
CA LYS A 157 -27.25 4.57 -31.67
C LYS A 157 -26.51 4.08 -30.44
N GLN A 158 -26.34 4.96 -29.46
CA GLN A 158 -25.51 4.67 -28.29
C GLN A 158 -26.20 5.15 -27.02
N VAL A 159 -26.17 4.29 -25.99
CA VAL A 159 -26.58 4.62 -24.63
C VAL A 159 -25.35 4.92 -23.80
N ILE A 160 -25.38 6.03 -23.08
CA ILE A 160 -24.32 6.46 -22.16
C ILE A 160 -24.91 6.50 -20.75
N LEU A 161 -24.40 5.68 -19.86
CA LEU A 161 -24.82 5.62 -18.47
C LEU A 161 -23.80 6.36 -17.61
N LEU A 162 -24.24 7.39 -16.89
CA LEU A 162 -23.47 8.04 -15.84
C LEU A 162 -23.95 7.52 -14.50
N THR A 163 -23.04 6.91 -13.74
CA THR A 163 -23.41 6.24 -12.49
C THR A 163 -22.33 6.35 -11.44
N ARG A 164 -22.71 6.17 -10.17
CA ARG A 164 -21.79 6.01 -9.05
C ARG A 164 -21.41 4.55 -8.82
N ALA A 165 -22.22 3.61 -9.28
CA ALA A 165 -22.05 2.19 -9.06
C ALA A 165 -22.36 1.39 -10.33
N ASP A 166 -21.80 0.19 -10.46
CA ASP A 166 -22.13 -0.65 -11.61
C ASP A 166 -23.60 -1.06 -11.57
N PRO A 167 -24.39 -0.71 -12.60
CA PRO A 167 -25.79 -1.08 -12.62
C PRO A 167 -25.92 -2.60 -12.81
N PRO A 168 -27.01 -3.21 -12.32
CA PRO A 168 -27.26 -4.65 -12.45
C PRO A 168 -27.73 -5.01 -13.89
N LEU A 169 -26.91 -4.65 -14.88
CA LEU A 169 -27.05 -5.01 -16.29
C LEU A 169 -26.08 -6.16 -16.62
N HIS A 170 -26.27 -6.78 -17.78
CA HIS A 170 -25.39 -7.86 -18.26
C HIS A 170 -24.01 -7.36 -18.77
N LEU A 171 -23.31 -6.52 -17.99
CA LEU A 171 -22.03 -5.90 -18.36
C LEU A 171 -20.94 -6.92 -18.75
N PRO A 172 -20.72 -8.03 -18.01
CA PRO A 172 -19.69 -9.01 -18.39
C PRO A 172 -19.91 -9.61 -19.79
N ARG A 173 -21.18 -9.88 -20.15
CA ARG A 173 -21.55 -10.41 -21.47
C ARG A 173 -21.26 -9.40 -22.57
N ARG A 174 -21.57 -8.12 -22.35
CA ARG A 174 -21.28 -7.05 -23.31
C ARG A 174 -19.79 -6.79 -23.46
N ARG A 175 -19.04 -6.85 -22.36
CA ARG A 175 -17.57 -6.78 -22.35
C ARG A 175 -16.95 -7.88 -23.22
N ALA A 176 -17.41 -9.12 -23.06
CA ALA A 176 -16.93 -10.26 -23.86
C ALA A 176 -17.25 -10.15 -25.36
N ARG A 177 -18.29 -9.40 -25.74
CA ARG A 177 -18.70 -9.16 -27.13
C ARG A 177 -18.07 -7.91 -27.75
N GLY A 178 -17.32 -7.13 -26.98
CA GLY A 178 -16.85 -5.82 -27.42
C GLY A 178 -18.01 -4.83 -27.64
N GLU A 179 -19.12 -4.97 -26.92
CA GLU A 179 -20.31 -4.10 -27.00
C GLU A 179 -20.35 -3.07 -25.85
N LEU A 180 -19.26 -2.91 -25.10
CA LEU A 180 -19.18 -2.05 -23.92
C LEU A 180 -17.84 -1.31 -23.89
N VAL A 181 -17.90 0.01 -23.71
CA VAL A 181 -16.73 0.84 -23.34
C VAL A 181 -16.93 1.38 -21.93
N GLU A 182 -15.91 1.24 -21.08
CA GLU A 182 -15.97 1.61 -19.66
C GLU A 182 -14.98 2.73 -19.34
N ILE A 183 -15.47 3.84 -18.79
CA ILE A 183 -14.66 4.94 -18.26
C ILE A 183 -14.81 4.92 -16.74
N ARG A 184 -13.74 4.59 -16.04
CA ARG A 184 -13.74 4.35 -14.58
C ARG A 184 -13.17 5.54 -13.79
N ALA A 185 -13.25 5.48 -12.46
CA ALA A 185 -12.69 6.52 -11.58
C ALA A 185 -11.21 6.80 -11.87
N VAL A 186 -10.40 5.77 -12.10
CA VAL A 186 -8.97 5.90 -12.49
C VAL A 186 -8.80 6.65 -13.81
N ASP A 187 -9.69 6.40 -14.78
CA ASP A 187 -9.70 7.11 -16.05
C ASP A 187 -10.16 8.56 -15.87
N LEU A 188 -11.01 8.85 -14.88
CA LEU A 188 -11.55 10.18 -14.65
C LEU A 188 -10.66 11.06 -13.76
N ARG A 189 -9.61 10.52 -13.14
CA ARG A 189 -8.61 11.35 -12.45
C ARG A 189 -7.99 12.32 -13.42
N PHE A 190 -7.84 13.58 -13.01
CA PHE A 190 -7.06 14.53 -13.77
C PHE A 190 -5.62 14.05 -13.89
N SER A 191 -5.07 14.08 -15.09
CA SER A 191 -3.62 14.01 -15.26
C SER A 191 -2.96 15.29 -14.72
N ALA A 192 -1.63 15.28 -14.60
CA ALA A 192 -0.90 16.48 -14.20
C ALA A 192 -1.19 17.66 -15.14
N GLU A 193 -1.27 17.40 -16.45
CA GLU A 193 -1.60 18.41 -17.47
C GLU A 193 -3.04 18.92 -17.33
N GLU A 194 -4.01 18.01 -17.13
CA GLU A 194 -5.43 18.38 -16.92
C GLU A 194 -5.61 19.20 -15.61
N ALA A 195 -4.87 18.85 -14.55
CA ALA A 195 -4.88 19.57 -13.28
C ALA A 195 -4.24 20.96 -13.40
N GLU A 196 -3.13 21.08 -14.11
CA GLU A 196 -2.49 22.37 -14.39
C GLU A 196 -3.41 23.28 -15.22
N GLU A 197 -4.00 22.77 -16.30
CA GLU A 197 -4.96 23.52 -17.14
C GLU A 197 -6.18 23.97 -16.31
N PHE A 198 -6.65 23.12 -15.40
CA PHE A 198 -7.73 23.48 -14.48
C PHE A 198 -7.34 24.62 -13.53
N LEU A 199 -6.20 24.51 -12.86
CA LEU A 199 -5.75 25.48 -11.87
C LEU A 199 -5.42 26.83 -12.51
N ARG A 200 -4.64 26.83 -13.60
CA ARG A 200 -4.21 28.05 -14.29
C ARG A 200 -5.31 28.63 -15.17
N GLY A 201 -5.91 27.82 -16.03
CA GLY A 201 -6.88 28.28 -17.03
C GLY A 201 -8.27 28.54 -16.45
N CYS A 202 -8.80 27.59 -15.70
CA CYS A 202 -10.18 27.64 -15.22
C CYS A 202 -10.29 28.42 -13.90
N MET A 203 -9.37 28.14 -12.97
CA MET A 203 -9.36 28.73 -11.64
C MET A 203 -8.48 29.99 -11.54
N GLN A 204 -7.71 30.35 -12.58
CA GLN A 204 -6.88 31.56 -12.61
C GLN A 204 -5.92 31.65 -11.43
N LEU A 205 -5.40 30.50 -10.98
CA LEU A 205 -4.41 30.40 -9.93
C LEU A 205 -3.04 30.18 -10.56
N ASP A 206 -2.17 31.17 -10.40
CA ASP A 206 -0.76 31.03 -10.74
C ASP A 206 -0.03 30.48 -9.52
N LEU A 207 0.30 29.19 -9.58
CA LEU A 207 1.00 28.44 -8.53
C LEU A 207 2.34 27.93 -9.08
N PRO A 208 3.39 27.88 -8.24
CA PRO A 208 4.62 27.17 -8.57
C PRO A 208 4.36 25.70 -8.90
N ALA A 209 5.20 25.09 -9.73
CA ALA A 209 5.06 23.68 -10.12
C ALA A 209 5.07 22.72 -8.92
N GLU A 210 5.87 23.01 -7.90
CA GLU A 210 5.91 22.24 -6.65
C GLU A 210 4.54 22.20 -5.95
N ASP A 211 3.86 23.35 -5.88
CA ASP A 211 2.56 23.52 -5.24
C ASP A 211 1.43 22.85 -6.05
N MET A 212 1.51 22.93 -7.39
CA MET A 212 0.57 22.21 -8.27
C MET A 212 0.72 20.70 -8.13
N ASN A 213 1.95 20.19 -8.12
CA ASN A 213 2.23 18.77 -7.92
C ASN A 213 1.79 18.30 -6.53
N ALA A 214 1.99 19.13 -5.49
CA ALA A 214 1.52 18.83 -4.15
C ALA A 214 -0.01 18.72 -4.09
N LEU A 215 -0.74 19.65 -4.73
CA LEU A 215 -2.20 19.60 -4.80
C LEU A 215 -2.71 18.39 -5.59
N GLU A 216 -2.10 18.09 -6.74
CA GLU A 216 -2.43 16.91 -7.55
C GLU A 216 -2.23 15.63 -6.72
N SER A 217 -1.05 15.46 -6.11
CA SER A 217 -0.72 14.29 -5.30
C SER A 217 -1.68 14.11 -4.11
N ARG A 218 -2.05 15.21 -3.44
CA ARG A 218 -2.96 15.19 -2.28
C ARG A 218 -4.42 14.93 -2.65
N THR A 219 -4.84 15.35 -3.85
CA THR A 219 -6.19 15.12 -4.36
C THR A 219 -6.30 13.83 -5.18
N GLU A 220 -5.17 13.17 -5.47
CA GLU A 220 -5.05 12.03 -6.39
C GLU A 220 -5.81 12.26 -7.73
N GLY A 221 -5.78 13.50 -8.23
CA GLY A 221 -6.47 13.91 -9.46
C GLY A 221 -8.00 14.05 -9.33
N TRP A 222 -8.56 14.08 -8.12
CA TRP A 222 -10.00 14.27 -7.90
C TRP A 222 -10.41 15.73 -8.17
N ILE A 223 -11.12 15.96 -9.29
CA ILE A 223 -11.51 17.31 -9.76
C ILE A 223 -12.28 18.11 -8.71
N THR A 224 -13.25 17.52 -7.98
CA THR A 224 -13.95 18.26 -6.92
C THR A 224 -13.03 18.62 -5.77
N GLY A 225 -12.09 17.74 -5.38
CA GLY A 225 -11.06 18.06 -4.40
C GLY A 225 -10.18 19.23 -4.83
N LEU A 226 -9.72 19.22 -6.09
CA LEU A 226 -8.96 20.33 -6.69
C LEU A 226 -9.78 21.62 -6.75
N GLN A 227 -11.06 21.54 -7.11
CA GLN A 227 -11.95 22.69 -7.18
C GLN A 227 -12.16 23.33 -5.80
N LEU A 228 -12.42 22.52 -4.77
CA LEU A 228 -12.59 23.00 -3.40
C LEU A 228 -11.28 23.62 -2.87
N ALA A 229 -10.14 22.98 -3.11
CA ALA A 229 -8.82 23.56 -2.80
C ALA A 229 -8.61 24.92 -3.46
N ALA A 230 -8.92 25.00 -4.75
CA ALA A 230 -8.74 26.21 -5.55
C ALA A 230 -9.69 27.35 -5.13
N ILE A 231 -10.91 27.04 -4.66
CA ILE A 231 -11.82 28.06 -4.10
C ILE A 231 -11.19 28.68 -2.84
N THR A 232 -10.66 27.87 -1.94
CA THR A 232 -10.01 28.36 -0.70
C THR A 232 -8.75 29.18 -1.02
N LEU A 233 -7.93 28.72 -1.96
CA LEU A 233 -6.68 29.38 -2.38
C LEU A 233 -6.86 30.78 -2.98
N ARG A 234 -8.06 31.11 -3.49
CA ARG A 234 -8.36 32.47 -3.98
C ARG A 234 -8.47 33.50 -2.85
N THR A 235 -8.76 33.04 -1.64
CA THR A 235 -9.01 33.91 -0.47
C THR A 235 -7.84 33.98 0.51
N ILE A 236 -6.81 33.14 0.33
CA ILE A 236 -5.65 33.06 1.23
C ILE A 236 -4.46 33.78 0.61
N GLU A 237 -3.75 34.58 1.43
CA GLU A 237 -2.52 35.27 1.04
C GLU A 237 -1.34 34.30 0.93
N ASP A 238 -1.09 33.47 1.96
CA ASP A 238 -0.04 32.44 1.95
C ASP A 238 -0.54 31.11 1.38
N ARG A 239 -0.54 31.04 0.05
CA ARG A 239 -0.96 29.86 -0.71
C ARG A 239 -0.08 28.64 -0.48
N HIS A 240 1.23 28.85 -0.32
CA HIS A 240 2.20 27.77 -0.15
C HIS A 240 2.03 27.08 1.20
N ALA A 241 1.87 27.84 2.29
CA ALA A 241 1.59 27.28 3.60
C ALA A 241 0.26 26.51 3.63
N PHE A 242 -0.77 27.04 2.97
CA PHE A 242 -2.05 26.34 2.84
C PHE A 242 -1.90 25.00 2.11
N ILE A 243 -1.22 24.98 0.95
CA ILE A 243 -1.00 23.76 0.18
C ILE A 243 -0.21 22.74 0.98
N LYS A 244 0.80 23.18 1.76
CA LYS A 244 1.51 22.31 2.70
C LYS A 244 0.63 21.74 3.80
N ALA A 245 -0.34 22.50 4.31
CA ALA A 245 -1.29 22.06 5.32
C ALA A 245 -2.51 21.29 4.76
N PHE A 246 -2.73 21.31 3.45
CA PHE A 246 -3.93 20.77 2.81
C PHE A 246 -4.00 19.24 2.86
N HIS A 247 -4.74 18.69 3.82
CA HIS A 247 -4.65 17.27 4.15
C HIS A 247 -5.99 16.53 4.25
N GLY A 248 -7.08 17.09 3.71
CA GLY A 248 -8.44 16.52 3.83
C GLY A 248 -9.20 17.03 5.05
N ASP A 249 -8.52 17.76 5.93
CA ASP A 249 -9.10 18.44 7.10
C ASP A 249 -9.58 19.86 6.83
N ASP A 250 -9.41 20.34 5.59
CA ASP A 250 -9.94 21.62 5.15
C ASP A 250 -11.48 21.58 5.21
N ARG A 251 -12.06 22.63 5.80
CA ARG A 251 -13.49 22.68 6.13
C ARG A 251 -14.38 22.37 4.94
N LEU A 252 -14.09 22.92 3.75
CA LEU A 252 -14.97 22.73 2.58
C LEU A 252 -14.95 21.30 2.04
N ILE A 253 -13.80 20.63 2.11
CA ILE A 253 -13.64 19.24 1.66
C ILE A 253 -14.22 18.29 2.68
N ALA A 254 -13.98 18.56 3.96
CA ALA A 254 -14.58 17.82 5.04
C ALA A 254 -16.11 17.91 4.96
N ASP A 255 -16.69 19.11 4.87
CA ASP A 255 -18.14 19.30 4.79
C ASP A 255 -18.73 18.52 3.60
N TYR A 256 -18.13 18.63 2.41
CA TYR A 256 -18.55 17.87 1.23
C TYR A 256 -18.51 16.35 1.45
N LEU A 257 -17.36 15.80 1.85
CA LEU A 257 -17.20 14.35 2.05
C LEU A 257 -18.11 13.82 3.18
N VAL A 258 -18.44 14.66 4.17
CA VAL A 258 -19.38 14.29 5.22
C VAL A 258 -20.81 14.26 4.68
N GLU A 259 -21.28 15.33 4.05
CA GLU A 259 -22.67 15.47 3.63
C GLU A 259 -23.02 14.58 2.42
N GLU A 260 -22.14 14.51 1.43
CA GLU A 260 -22.39 13.84 0.14
C GLU A 260 -21.95 12.37 0.10
N VAL A 261 -21.06 11.96 1.01
CA VAL A 261 -20.51 10.59 1.02
C VAL A 261 -20.85 9.87 2.32
N LEU A 262 -20.38 10.36 3.47
CA LEU A 262 -20.50 9.63 4.73
C LEU A 262 -21.93 9.57 5.27
N LEU A 263 -22.64 10.71 5.33
CA LEU A 263 -24.01 10.78 5.88
C LEU A 263 -25.06 10.11 5.00
N GLN A 264 -24.74 9.85 3.73
CA GLN A 264 -25.60 9.07 2.83
C GLN A 264 -25.52 7.56 3.10
N GLN A 265 -24.62 7.10 3.99
CA GLN A 265 -24.47 5.69 4.31
C GLN A 265 -25.29 5.27 5.52
N PRO A 266 -25.75 4.00 5.59
CA PRO A 266 -26.32 3.44 6.81
C PRO A 266 -25.37 3.55 8.01
N GLU A 267 -25.90 3.75 9.22
CA GLU A 267 -25.09 3.95 10.45
C GLU A 267 -24.05 2.84 10.67
N GLU A 268 -24.40 1.59 10.37
CA GLU A 268 -23.49 0.44 10.46
C GLU A 268 -22.27 0.60 9.53
N THR A 269 -22.50 1.08 8.31
CA THR A 269 -21.45 1.33 7.32
C THR A 269 -20.60 2.54 7.73
N GLN A 270 -21.20 3.60 8.28
CA GLN A 270 -20.44 4.73 8.83
C GLN A 270 -19.49 4.27 9.93
N SER A 271 -19.98 3.46 10.88
CA SER A 271 -19.16 2.89 11.96
C SER A 271 -18.01 2.03 11.42
N PHE A 272 -18.29 1.19 10.42
CA PHE A 272 -17.28 0.39 9.74
C PHE A 272 -16.19 1.24 9.09
N LEU A 273 -16.56 2.26 8.30
CA LEU A 273 -15.64 3.17 7.63
C LEU A 273 -14.76 3.92 8.64
N LEU A 274 -15.36 4.43 9.72
CA LEU A 274 -14.64 5.12 10.79
C LEU A 274 -13.63 4.18 11.47
N GLN A 275 -14.05 3.01 11.92
CA GLN A 275 -13.17 2.11 12.68
C GLN A 275 -12.03 1.53 11.82
N THR A 276 -12.29 1.22 10.56
CA THR A 276 -11.28 0.68 9.63
C THR A 276 -10.34 1.76 9.09
N SER A 277 -10.68 3.05 9.24
CA SER A 277 -9.82 4.17 8.79
C SER A 277 -8.47 4.24 9.50
N VAL A 278 -8.30 3.56 10.65
CA VAL A 278 -7.00 3.44 11.33
C VAL A 278 -5.99 2.60 10.54
N LEU A 279 -6.47 1.78 9.59
CA LEU A 279 -5.65 0.89 8.80
C LEU A 279 -5.11 1.62 7.56
N SER A 280 -3.81 1.48 7.28
CA SER A 280 -3.18 2.03 6.07
C SER A 280 -3.57 1.27 4.80
N ARG A 281 -3.68 -0.06 4.94
CA ARG A 281 -4.24 -1.02 3.99
C ARG A 281 -4.97 -2.11 4.75
N PHE A 282 -5.99 -2.70 4.14
CA PHE A 282 -6.84 -3.66 4.82
C PHE A 282 -7.47 -4.68 3.87
N ASN A 283 -7.85 -5.81 4.45
CA ASN A 283 -8.61 -6.88 3.82
C ASN A 283 -9.79 -7.26 4.72
N ALA A 284 -10.67 -8.15 4.26
CA ALA A 284 -11.85 -8.56 5.03
C ALA A 284 -11.52 -9.15 6.43
N PRO A 285 -10.52 -10.03 6.60
CA PRO A 285 -10.11 -10.52 7.91
C PRO A 285 -9.69 -9.39 8.88
N LEU A 286 -8.85 -8.45 8.44
CA LEU A 286 -8.44 -7.30 9.25
C LEU A 286 -9.63 -6.45 9.66
N CYS A 287 -10.50 -6.12 8.70
CA CYS A 287 -11.71 -5.34 9.00
C CYS A 287 -12.60 -6.03 10.04
N SER A 288 -12.82 -7.34 9.90
CA SER A 288 -13.61 -8.13 10.85
C SER A 288 -12.98 -8.12 12.25
N ALA A 289 -11.66 -8.25 12.31
CA ALA A 289 -10.92 -8.25 13.57
C ALA A 289 -10.97 -6.91 14.30
N LEU A 290 -11.07 -5.79 13.58
CA LEU A 290 -11.21 -4.45 14.16
C LEU A 290 -12.64 -4.11 14.54
N THR A 291 -13.61 -4.40 13.67
CA THR A 291 -15.00 -3.98 13.89
C THR A 291 -15.79 -4.96 14.76
N GLY A 292 -15.34 -6.22 14.84
CA GLY A 292 -16.11 -7.31 15.43
C GLY A 292 -17.37 -7.67 14.64
N GLN A 293 -17.58 -7.07 13.47
CA GLN A 293 -18.71 -7.36 12.59
C GLN A 293 -18.41 -8.60 11.76
N THR A 294 -19.42 -9.46 11.62
CA THR A 294 -19.40 -10.53 10.62
C THR A 294 -19.80 -9.94 9.26
N GLY A 295 -19.16 -10.42 8.20
CA GLY A 295 -19.52 -10.00 6.84
C GLY A 295 -18.75 -8.80 6.27
N ALA A 296 -17.56 -8.50 6.80
CA ALA A 296 -16.71 -7.45 6.26
C ALA A 296 -16.38 -7.64 4.77
N ALA A 297 -16.30 -8.88 4.28
CA ALA A 297 -16.08 -9.17 2.86
C ALA A 297 -17.22 -8.64 1.98
N GLN A 298 -18.47 -8.97 2.33
CA GLN A 298 -19.65 -8.49 1.59
C GLN A 298 -19.77 -6.96 1.66
N LEU A 299 -19.43 -6.37 2.82
CA LEU A 299 -19.46 -4.92 2.96
C LEU A 299 -18.37 -4.24 2.12
N LEU A 300 -17.15 -4.78 2.06
CA LEU A 300 -16.09 -4.26 1.19
C LEU A 300 -16.44 -4.37 -0.28
N GLU A 301 -17.03 -5.50 -0.70
CA GLU A 301 -17.53 -5.68 -2.07
C GLU A 301 -18.62 -4.66 -2.40
N ARG A 302 -19.55 -4.40 -1.46
CA ARG A 302 -20.57 -3.36 -1.62
C ARG A 302 -19.95 -1.96 -1.75
N LEU A 303 -18.99 -1.62 -0.89
CA LEU A 303 -18.29 -0.33 -0.90
C LEU A 303 -17.47 -0.13 -2.19
N GLU A 304 -16.85 -1.18 -2.71
CA GLU A 304 -16.17 -1.16 -4.01
C GLU A 304 -17.18 -0.91 -5.14
N ASN A 305 -18.28 -1.67 -5.16
CA ASN A 305 -19.33 -1.54 -6.17
C ASN A 305 -19.99 -0.15 -6.15
N GLU A 306 -20.16 0.44 -4.96
CA GLU A 306 -20.70 1.80 -4.75
C GLU A 306 -19.66 2.91 -5.03
N ASN A 307 -18.41 2.55 -5.38
CA ASN A 307 -17.28 3.44 -5.55
C ASN A 307 -17.10 4.41 -4.36
N LEU A 308 -17.15 3.90 -3.12
CA LEU A 308 -17.10 4.73 -1.92
C LEU A 308 -15.66 5.07 -1.51
N PHE A 309 -14.91 5.69 -2.43
CA PHE A 309 -13.52 6.09 -2.25
C PHE A 309 -12.60 4.94 -1.77
N LEU A 310 -12.97 3.70 -2.11
CA LEU A 310 -12.20 2.49 -1.87
C LEU A 310 -11.37 2.16 -3.10
N ILE A 311 -10.09 1.85 -2.91
CA ILE A 311 -9.14 1.59 -3.99
C ILE A 311 -8.53 0.19 -3.78
N PRO A 312 -8.73 -0.75 -4.72
CA PRO A 312 -8.07 -2.05 -4.67
C PRO A 312 -6.56 -1.90 -4.91
N LEU A 313 -5.76 -2.67 -4.18
CA LEU A 313 -4.30 -2.66 -4.22
C LEU A 313 -3.71 -3.86 -4.96
N ASP A 314 -4.53 -4.84 -5.30
CA ASP A 314 -4.15 -6.05 -6.02
C ASP A 314 -5.19 -6.40 -7.10
N ASN A 315 -4.84 -7.36 -7.95
CA ASN A 315 -5.72 -7.83 -9.02
C ASN A 315 -6.81 -8.80 -8.50
N GLN A 316 -6.61 -9.36 -7.32
CA GLN A 316 -7.52 -10.33 -6.70
C GLN A 316 -8.64 -9.64 -5.91
N ARG A 317 -8.55 -8.32 -5.72
CA ARG A 317 -9.42 -7.46 -4.92
C ARG A 317 -9.54 -7.93 -3.48
N GLU A 318 -8.41 -8.31 -2.89
CA GLU A 318 -8.37 -8.71 -1.48
C GLU A 318 -7.89 -7.58 -0.59
N TRP A 319 -6.90 -6.82 -1.07
CA TRP A 319 -6.35 -5.67 -0.39
C TRP A 319 -6.91 -4.36 -0.90
N PHE A 320 -7.29 -3.50 0.04
CA PHE A 320 -7.86 -2.19 -0.24
C PHE A 320 -7.18 -1.11 0.59
N ARG A 321 -7.30 0.13 0.11
CA ARG A 321 -7.10 1.34 0.89
C ARG A 321 -8.22 2.34 0.63
N TYR A 322 -8.42 3.25 1.57
CA TYR A 322 -9.21 4.45 1.30
C TYR A 322 -8.40 5.46 0.49
N HIS A 323 -9.11 6.29 -0.27
CA HIS A 323 -8.56 7.52 -0.84
C HIS A 323 -8.03 8.44 0.27
N ALA A 324 -6.86 9.06 0.09
CA ALA A 324 -6.14 9.75 1.17
C ALA A 324 -6.98 10.82 1.90
N LEU A 325 -7.70 11.67 1.15
CA LEU A 325 -8.57 12.71 1.74
C LEU A 325 -9.72 12.12 2.56
N PHE A 326 -10.29 11.01 2.11
CA PHE A 326 -11.38 10.34 2.81
C PHE A 326 -10.88 9.64 4.07
N ALA A 327 -9.73 8.96 3.99
CA ALA A 327 -9.08 8.34 5.15
C ALA A 327 -8.81 9.35 6.28
N ARG A 328 -8.25 10.52 5.94
CA ARG A 328 -7.96 11.60 6.89
C ARG A 328 -9.21 12.12 7.59
N LEU A 329 -10.27 12.40 6.82
CA LEU A 329 -11.56 12.81 7.37
C LEU A 329 -12.14 11.77 8.33
N LEU A 330 -12.13 10.49 7.94
CA LEU A 330 -12.63 9.39 8.76
C LEU A 330 -11.83 9.29 10.07
N GLN A 331 -10.50 9.38 10.01
CA GLN A 331 -9.64 9.36 11.20
C GLN A 331 -9.94 10.52 12.16
N LYS A 332 -10.13 11.74 11.64
CA LYS A 332 -10.50 12.91 12.45
C LYS A 332 -11.88 12.76 13.10
N LYS A 333 -12.88 12.27 12.36
CA LYS A 333 -14.22 11.96 12.93
C LYS A 333 -14.16 10.83 13.95
N LEU A 334 -13.35 9.80 13.71
CA LEU A 334 -13.13 8.70 14.64
C LEU A 334 -12.55 9.25 15.96
N GLU A 335 -11.52 10.10 15.88
CA GLU A 335 -10.94 10.74 17.07
C GLU A 335 -11.97 11.55 17.86
N GLN A 336 -12.84 12.30 17.18
CA GLN A 336 -13.92 13.04 17.83
C GLN A 336 -14.97 12.13 18.50
N THR A 337 -15.18 10.92 17.95
CA THR A 337 -16.25 10.01 18.39
C THR A 337 -15.80 9.09 19.53
N ILE A 338 -14.61 8.48 19.42
CA ILE A 338 -14.14 7.48 20.39
C ILE A 338 -12.90 7.93 21.18
N GLY A 339 -12.31 9.07 20.82
CA GLY A 339 -11.11 9.61 21.46
C GLY A 339 -9.84 8.78 21.23
N GLN A 340 -8.72 9.34 21.67
CA GLN A 340 -7.41 8.68 21.61
C GLN A 340 -7.35 7.31 22.32
N PRO A 341 -7.99 7.08 23.50
CA PRO A 341 -8.03 5.76 24.12
C PRO A 341 -8.73 4.70 23.25
N GLY A 342 -9.78 5.07 22.53
CA GLY A 342 -10.48 4.16 21.61
C GLY A 342 -9.64 3.81 20.40
N ILE A 343 -8.99 4.82 19.79
CA ILE A 343 -8.07 4.63 18.66
C ILE A 343 -6.93 3.68 19.02
N ARG A 344 -6.31 3.86 20.20
CA ARG A 344 -5.25 2.96 20.68
C ARG A 344 -5.69 1.51 20.75
N ARG A 345 -6.91 1.24 21.24
CA ARG A 345 -7.46 -0.14 21.28
C ARG A 345 -7.67 -0.72 19.88
N LEU A 346 -8.10 0.09 18.91
CA LEU A 346 -8.23 -0.37 17.52
C LEU A 346 -6.86 -0.68 16.91
N GLN A 347 -5.85 0.14 17.16
CA GLN A 347 -4.48 -0.09 16.70
C GLN A 347 -3.85 -1.34 17.35
N GLN A 348 -4.12 -1.59 18.64
CA GLN A 348 -3.71 -2.84 19.30
C GLN A 348 -4.34 -4.08 18.63
N ARG A 349 -5.66 -4.06 18.38
CA ARG A 349 -6.35 -5.15 17.65
C ARG A 349 -5.81 -5.32 16.23
N ALA A 350 -5.50 -4.22 15.54
CA ALA A 350 -4.88 -4.25 14.22
C ALA A 350 -3.52 -4.95 14.26
N SER A 351 -2.70 -4.62 15.26
CA SER A 351 -1.42 -5.29 15.47
C SER A 351 -1.59 -6.79 15.69
N GLU A 352 -2.46 -7.19 16.63
CA GLU A 352 -2.70 -8.60 16.96
C GLU A 352 -3.14 -9.43 15.74
N GLU A 353 -4.02 -8.89 14.90
CA GLU A 353 -4.45 -9.55 13.68
C GLU A 353 -3.35 -9.59 12.62
N CYS A 354 -2.58 -8.51 12.44
CA CYS A 354 -1.44 -8.48 11.53
C CYS A 354 -0.40 -9.56 11.91
N ILE A 355 -0.09 -9.69 13.20
CA ILE A 355 0.83 -10.73 13.71
C ILE A 355 0.29 -12.13 13.39
N ARG A 356 -1.01 -12.38 13.60
CA ARG A 356 -1.64 -13.68 13.27
C ARG A 356 -1.58 -14.02 11.78
N GLN A 357 -1.57 -13.02 10.89
CA GLN A 357 -1.43 -13.20 9.45
C GLN A 357 0.04 -13.21 8.97
N GLY A 358 1.02 -13.08 9.88
CA GLY A 358 2.44 -13.01 9.52
C GLY A 358 2.90 -11.65 8.98
N LEU A 359 2.07 -10.60 9.11
CA LEU A 359 2.35 -9.23 8.68
C LEU A 359 3.10 -8.47 9.79
N LEU A 360 4.36 -8.86 10.00
CA LEU A 360 5.18 -8.38 11.11
C LEU A 360 5.38 -6.86 11.08
N VAL A 361 5.67 -6.29 9.91
CA VAL A 361 6.01 -4.87 9.75
C VAL A 361 4.81 -4.00 10.14
N GLU A 362 3.62 -4.33 9.64
CA GLU A 362 2.37 -3.67 9.97
C GLU A 362 2.03 -3.82 11.46
N GLY A 363 2.23 -5.01 12.02
CA GLY A 363 2.04 -5.26 13.44
C GLY A 363 2.86 -4.30 14.31
N VAL A 364 4.16 -4.21 14.04
CA VAL A 364 5.06 -3.26 14.72
C VAL A 364 4.63 -1.80 14.51
N GLN A 365 4.23 -1.43 13.29
CA GLN A 365 3.76 -0.07 12.99
C GLN A 365 2.51 0.31 13.81
N TYR A 366 1.55 -0.60 13.96
CA TYR A 366 0.34 -0.36 14.75
C TYR A 366 0.61 -0.33 16.26
N LEU A 367 1.57 -1.12 16.78
CA LEU A 367 2.00 -1.01 18.19
C LEU A 367 2.59 0.36 18.48
N PHE A 368 3.48 0.85 17.61
CA PHE A 368 4.00 2.19 17.77
C PHE A 368 2.93 3.28 17.62
N ALA A 369 1.97 3.11 16.71
CA ALA A 369 0.85 4.03 16.55
C ALA A 369 -0.04 4.06 17.82
N ALA A 370 -0.19 2.91 18.49
CA ALA A 370 -0.88 2.80 19.76
C ALA A 370 -0.09 3.36 20.96
N GLY A 371 1.18 3.70 20.78
CA GLY A 371 2.10 4.09 21.85
C GLY A 371 2.57 2.91 22.72
N ASP A 372 2.43 1.67 22.24
CA ASP A 372 2.89 0.46 22.92
C ASP A 372 4.31 0.09 22.48
N GLU A 373 5.27 0.90 22.91
CA GLU A 373 6.69 0.71 22.59
C GLU A 373 7.26 -0.58 23.23
N ALA A 374 6.73 -0.99 24.38
CA ALA A 374 7.14 -2.22 25.05
C ALA A 374 6.69 -3.46 24.27
N GLY A 375 5.44 -3.46 23.78
CA GLY A 375 4.92 -4.49 22.89
C GLY A 375 5.67 -4.53 21.55
N ALA A 376 5.97 -3.36 20.97
CA ALA A 376 6.77 -3.28 19.75
C ALA A 376 8.18 -3.88 19.96
N ALA A 377 8.87 -3.51 21.03
CA ALA A 377 10.19 -4.05 21.36
C ALA A 377 10.16 -5.57 21.56
N GLU A 378 9.12 -6.10 22.20
CA GLU A 378 8.93 -7.54 22.40
C GLU A 378 8.76 -8.28 21.07
N LEU A 379 7.85 -7.79 20.21
CA LEU A 379 7.59 -8.38 18.90
C LEU A 379 8.82 -8.36 18.00
N ILE A 380 9.58 -7.25 18.00
CA ILE A 380 10.84 -7.13 17.26
C ILE A 380 11.85 -8.13 17.82
N SER A 381 11.98 -8.24 19.15
CA SER A 381 12.94 -9.17 19.79
C SER A 381 12.70 -10.62 19.36
N GLN A 382 11.44 -11.02 19.23
CA GLN A 382 11.06 -12.37 18.82
C GLN A 382 11.40 -12.68 17.34
N HIS A 383 11.50 -11.65 16.49
CA HIS A 383 11.68 -11.80 15.04
C HIS A 383 13.00 -11.21 14.50
N ALA A 384 13.80 -10.55 15.35
CA ALA A 384 15.01 -9.83 14.94
C ALA A 384 16.01 -10.74 14.21
N HIS A 385 16.18 -11.98 14.69
CA HIS A 385 17.03 -12.98 14.04
C HIS A 385 16.54 -13.31 12.62
N ALA A 386 15.23 -13.55 12.44
CA ALA A 386 14.65 -13.85 11.13
C ALA A 386 14.81 -12.67 10.15
N LEU A 387 14.58 -11.43 10.63
CA LEU A 387 14.77 -10.20 9.83
C LEU A 387 16.21 -10.01 9.39
N PHE A 388 17.17 -10.38 10.24
CA PHE A 388 18.59 -10.36 9.89
C PHE A 388 18.90 -11.34 8.75
N HIS A 389 18.34 -12.56 8.78
CA HIS A 389 18.54 -13.58 7.74
C HIS A 389 17.94 -13.20 6.38
N ILE A 390 16.82 -12.47 6.36
CA ILE A 390 16.21 -12.00 5.10
C ILE A 390 16.72 -10.61 4.67
N ASN A 391 17.79 -10.10 5.30
CA ASN A 391 18.45 -8.83 5.00
C ASN A 391 17.54 -7.58 5.13
N GLU A 392 16.55 -7.61 6.02
CA GLU A 392 15.67 -6.47 6.34
C GLU A 392 16.30 -5.53 7.39
N LEU A 393 17.62 -5.31 7.26
CA LEU A 393 18.41 -4.47 8.17
C LEU A 393 17.94 -2.99 8.20
N PRO A 394 17.50 -2.37 7.09
CA PRO A 394 16.97 -1.01 7.13
C PRO A 394 15.76 -0.86 8.05
N MET A 395 14.90 -1.88 8.15
CA MET A 395 13.73 -1.87 9.03
C MET A 395 14.12 -1.94 10.50
N LEU A 396 15.11 -2.78 10.84
CA LEU A 396 15.67 -2.81 12.19
C LEU A 396 16.26 -1.44 12.59
N MET A 397 16.97 -0.79 11.68
CA MET A 397 17.53 0.56 11.92
C MET A 397 16.45 1.64 12.06
N LEU A 398 15.35 1.53 11.32
CA LEU A 398 14.21 2.43 11.47
C LEU A 398 13.56 2.28 12.84
N TRP A 399 13.35 1.04 13.30
CA TRP A 399 12.73 0.78 14.59
C TRP A 399 13.63 1.10 15.78
N SER A 400 14.94 0.88 15.64
CA SER A 400 15.92 1.23 16.68
C SER A 400 15.94 2.74 16.94
N ALA A 401 15.67 3.57 15.92
CA ALA A 401 15.58 5.02 16.05
C ALA A 401 14.26 5.49 16.72
N ARG A 402 13.23 4.64 16.73
CA ARG A 402 11.90 4.96 17.28
C ARG A 402 11.71 4.50 18.72
N LEU A 403 12.42 3.44 19.14
CA LEU A 403 12.36 2.92 20.50
C LEU A 403 13.26 3.73 21.46
N PRO A 404 12.78 4.08 22.67
CA PRO A 404 13.62 4.68 23.69
C PRO A 404 14.72 3.74 24.19
N ASP A 405 15.92 4.27 24.42
CA ASP A 405 17.06 3.52 24.97
C ASP A 405 16.74 2.78 26.27
N GLY A 406 15.86 3.33 27.12
CA GLY A 406 15.42 2.66 28.35
C GLY A 406 14.74 1.32 28.08
N ILE A 407 13.92 1.23 27.03
CA ILE A 407 13.22 0.00 26.63
C ILE A 407 14.20 -1.00 25.99
N ILE A 408 15.12 -0.49 25.16
CA ILE A 408 16.15 -1.28 24.48
C ILE A 408 17.13 -1.88 25.50
N ARG A 409 17.62 -1.06 26.43
CA ARG A 409 18.57 -1.45 27.50
C ARG A 409 18.05 -2.62 28.34
N HIS A 410 16.75 -2.67 28.64
CA HIS A 410 16.18 -3.77 29.42
C HIS A 410 15.99 -5.07 28.61
N ARG A 411 16.35 -5.07 27.31
CA ARG A 411 16.32 -6.23 26.41
C ARG A 411 17.68 -6.38 25.71
N PRO A 412 18.67 -7.03 26.35
CA PRO A 412 20.01 -7.17 25.79
C PRO A 412 20.04 -7.77 24.38
N GLY A 413 19.24 -8.82 24.12
CA GLY A 413 19.15 -9.44 22.79
C GLY A 413 18.67 -8.49 21.69
N LEU A 414 17.77 -7.56 22.04
CA LEU A 414 17.32 -6.51 21.11
C LEU A 414 18.42 -5.47 20.88
N SER A 415 19.10 -5.04 21.96
CA SER A 415 20.25 -4.13 21.87
C SER A 415 21.30 -4.68 20.91
N LEU A 416 21.63 -5.97 21.05
CA LEU A 416 22.63 -6.65 20.22
C LEU A 416 22.17 -6.82 18.78
N SER A 417 20.90 -7.16 18.55
CA SER A 417 20.33 -7.24 17.20
C SER A 417 20.44 -5.89 16.47
N PHE A 418 20.14 -4.79 17.15
CA PHE A 418 20.35 -3.45 16.59
C PHE A 418 21.83 -3.09 16.45
N GLY A 419 22.69 -3.54 17.37
CA GLY A 419 24.13 -3.39 17.28
C GLY A 419 24.74 -4.04 16.04
N TRP A 420 24.35 -5.28 15.74
CA TRP A 420 24.75 -6.00 14.52
C TRP A 420 24.17 -5.36 13.26
N ALA A 421 22.88 -4.95 13.27
CA ALA A 421 22.28 -4.26 12.13
C ALA A 421 22.94 -2.91 11.84
N ALA A 422 23.30 -2.16 12.89
CA ALA A 422 24.02 -0.91 12.78
C ALA A 422 25.42 -1.12 12.18
N HIS A 423 26.14 -2.15 12.61
CA HIS A 423 27.43 -2.51 12.04
C HIS A 423 27.30 -2.85 10.54
N ALA A 424 26.39 -3.78 10.20
CA ALA A 424 26.18 -4.23 8.83
C ALA A 424 25.72 -3.13 7.86
N THR A 425 25.05 -2.09 8.38
CA THR A 425 24.64 -0.91 7.61
C THR A 425 25.67 0.22 7.60
N GLY A 426 26.88 -0.02 8.11
CA GLY A 426 27.99 0.94 8.07
C GLY A 426 27.90 2.06 9.12
N ASN A 427 27.20 1.83 10.24
CA ASN A 427 27.04 2.78 11.34
C ASN A 427 27.77 2.30 12.62
N PRO A 428 29.11 2.31 12.67
CA PRO A 428 29.89 1.77 13.79
C PRO A 428 29.64 2.52 15.11
N ASP A 429 29.36 3.83 15.07
CA ASP A 429 29.05 4.61 16.28
C ASP A 429 27.73 4.18 16.91
N LYS A 430 26.70 3.89 16.09
CA LYS A 430 25.44 3.32 16.58
C LYS A 430 25.64 1.91 17.11
N SER A 431 26.49 1.12 16.47
CA SER A 431 26.83 -0.22 16.97
C SER A 431 27.49 -0.14 18.37
N GLN A 432 28.43 0.78 18.55
CA GLN A 432 29.06 1.06 19.86
C GLN A 432 28.05 1.56 20.90
N HIS A 433 27.09 2.40 20.51
CA HIS A 433 26.00 2.84 21.39
C HIS A 433 25.21 1.65 21.95
N PHE A 434 24.85 0.70 21.10
CA PHE A 434 24.12 -0.50 21.53
C PHE A 434 24.95 -1.43 22.41
N VAL A 435 26.26 -1.53 22.20
CA VAL A 435 27.17 -2.19 23.16
C VAL A 435 27.08 -1.51 24.52
N GLY A 436 27.16 -0.17 24.56
CA GLY A 436 27.02 0.62 25.79
C GLY A 436 25.69 0.40 26.52
N LEU A 437 24.59 0.17 25.82
CA LEU A 437 23.30 -0.17 26.45
C LEU A 437 23.36 -1.53 27.15
N VAL A 438 24.04 -2.52 26.57
CA VAL A 438 24.24 -3.83 27.21
C VAL A 438 25.16 -3.71 28.42
N GLU A 439 26.24 -2.94 28.32
CA GLU A 439 27.14 -2.65 29.45
C GLU A 439 26.39 -1.98 30.61
N ALA A 440 25.55 -0.99 30.29
CA ALA A 440 24.72 -0.31 31.26
C ALA A 440 23.69 -1.26 31.89
N ASN A 441 23.12 -2.20 31.13
CA ASN A 441 22.19 -3.21 31.67
C ASN A 441 22.88 -4.18 32.63
N THR A 442 24.04 -4.69 32.23
CA THR A 442 24.79 -5.71 32.98
C THR A 442 25.57 -5.15 34.15
N GLY A 443 25.89 -3.85 34.14
CA GLY A 443 26.76 -3.19 35.11
C GLY A 443 28.25 -3.46 34.88
N TRP A 444 28.61 -4.08 33.76
CA TRP A 444 29.98 -4.41 33.38
C TRP A 444 30.31 -3.79 32.02
N THR A 445 31.49 -3.21 31.88
CA THR A 445 32.00 -2.82 30.57
C THR A 445 32.76 -3.98 29.95
N VAL A 446 32.83 -4.02 28.62
CA VAL A 446 33.63 -5.00 27.88
C VAL A 446 35.08 -4.91 28.34
N GLU A 447 35.61 -3.70 28.50
CA GLU A 447 36.98 -3.47 28.97
C GLU A 447 37.22 -4.08 30.37
N SER A 448 36.33 -3.84 31.33
CA SER A 448 36.48 -4.38 32.69
C SER A 448 36.28 -5.88 32.75
N PHE A 449 35.45 -6.45 31.87
CA PHE A 449 35.30 -7.89 31.74
C PHE A 449 36.54 -8.55 31.11
N LEU A 450 37.15 -7.91 30.10
CA LEU A 450 38.30 -8.45 29.38
C LEU A 450 39.58 -8.52 30.21
N VAL A 451 39.71 -7.74 31.29
CA VAL A 451 40.88 -7.80 32.19
C VAL A 451 40.82 -8.92 33.23
N LEU A 452 39.62 -9.41 33.56
CA LEU A 452 39.41 -10.50 34.52
C LEU A 452 40.12 -11.80 34.09
N SER A 453 40.53 -12.59 35.07
CA SER A 453 40.96 -13.98 34.85
C SER A 453 39.80 -14.85 34.39
N LEU A 454 40.10 -15.99 33.75
CA LEU A 454 39.06 -16.91 33.28
C LEU A 454 38.19 -17.45 34.42
N GLU A 455 38.75 -17.60 35.63
CA GLU A 455 38.02 -18.03 36.82
C GLU A 455 37.04 -16.95 37.31
N GLU A 456 37.48 -15.69 37.34
CA GLU A 456 36.63 -14.55 37.71
C GLU A 456 35.50 -14.33 36.69
N GLN A 457 35.79 -14.43 35.39
CA GLN A 457 34.78 -14.36 34.34
C GLN A 457 33.72 -15.45 34.50
N ARG A 458 34.13 -16.68 34.85
CA ARG A 458 33.22 -17.81 35.09
C ARG A 458 32.39 -17.66 36.36
N ALA A 459 32.82 -16.85 37.31
CA ALA A 459 32.14 -16.64 38.59
C ALA A 459 31.01 -15.59 38.50
N LEU A 460 30.90 -14.84 37.39
CA LEU A 460 29.83 -13.87 37.19
C LEU A 460 28.44 -14.53 37.16
N PRO A 461 27.38 -13.80 37.59
CA PRO A 461 26.00 -14.27 37.47
C PRO A 461 25.68 -14.63 36.01
N LYS A 462 24.99 -15.75 35.79
CA LYS A 462 24.69 -16.28 34.44
C LYS A 462 24.10 -15.22 33.49
N GLN A 463 23.14 -14.42 33.97
CA GLN A 463 22.49 -13.36 33.18
C GLN A 463 23.43 -12.20 32.82
N VAL A 464 24.35 -11.86 33.71
CA VAL A 464 25.37 -10.82 33.49
C VAL A 464 26.41 -11.33 32.49
N LEU A 465 26.90 -12.55 32.71
CA LEU A 465 27.83 -13.22 31.80
C LEU A 465 27.23 -13.37 30.40
N ALA A 466 25.92 -13.61 30.33
CA ALA A 466 25.13 -13.66 29.12
C ALA A 466 25.18 -12.37 28.29
N GLY A 467 24.68 -11.27 28.85
CA GLY A 467 24.71 -9.99 28.15
C GLY A 467 26.12 -9.55 27.79
N ILE A 468 27.09 -9.68 28.70
CA ILE A 468 28.44 -9.15 28.47
C ILE A 468 29.21 -9.95 27.42
N LEU A 469 29.02 -11.28 27.33
CA LEU A 469 29.67 -12.09 26.30
C LEU A 469 29.19 -11.72 24.90
N GLU A 470 27.89 -11.50 24.71
CA GLU A 470 27.37 -11.07 23.42
C GLU A 470 27.90 -9.67 23.04
N ALA A 471 27.98 -8.75 24.01
CA ALA A 471 28.59 -7.44 23.83
C ALA A 471 30.07 -7.54 23.44
N VAL A 472 30.83 -8.46 24.06
CA VAL A 472 32.23 -8.72 23.72
C VAL A 472 32.39 -9.19 22.27
N VAL A 473 31.50 -10.05 21.77
CA VAL A 473 31.60 -10.54 20.38
C VAL A 473 31.36 -9.39 19.38
N LEU A 474 30.39 -8.52 19.65
CA LEU A 474 30.17 -7.34 18.81
C LEU A 474 31.32 -6.32 18.94
N GLN A 475 31.84 -6.10 20.15
CA GLN A 475 32.99 -5.22 20.37
C GLN A 475 34.24 -5.73 19.65
N ALA A 476 34.48 -7.05 19.65
CA ALA A 476 35.59 -7.64 18.91
C ALA A 476 35.53 -7.32 17.41
N ARG A 477 34.32 -7.32 16.81
CA ARG A 477 34.14 -6.90 15.41
C ARG A 477 34.53 -5.43 15.21
N LEU A 478 34.09 -4.55 16.10
CA LEU A 478 34.38 -3.11 16.03
C LEU A 478 35.87 -2.80 16.22
N ASP A 479 36.55 -3.50 17.12
CA ASP A 479 37.97 -3.33 17.37
C ASP A 479 38.82 -3.84 16.19
N VAL A 480 38.42 -4.95 15.56
CA VAL A 480 39.03 -5.44 14.32
C VAL A 480 38.93 -4.37 13.21
N ASP A 481 37.77 -3.73 13.04
CA ASP A 481 37.59 -2.66 12.04
C ASP A 481 38.43 -1.41 12.33
N ARG A 482 38.70 -1.12 13.61
CA ARG A 482 39.50 0.05 14.04
C ARG A 482 41.01 -0.21 14.05
N GLY A 483 41.44 -1.45 13.91
CA GLY A 483 42.83 -1.86 14.08
C GLY A 483 43.09 -2.34 15.51
N ILE A 484 43.12 -3.67 15.67
CA ILE A 484 43.30 -4.35 16.95
C ILE A 484 44.78 -4.63 17.25
N ASP A 485 45.18 -4.58 18.53
CA ASP A 485 46.53 -4.94 18.98
C ASP A 485 46.64 -6.40 19.49
N HIS A 486 47.88 -6.86 19.68
CA HIS A 486 48.15 -8.23 20.15
C HIS A 486 47.61 -8.50 21.57
N GLU A 487 47.57 -7.49 22.44
CA GLU A 487 47.10 -7.64 23.81
C GLU A 487 45.59 -7.87 23.86
N THR A 488 44.84 -7.05 23.14
CA THR A 488 43.38 -7.14 22.98
C THR A 488 43.00 -8.46 22.31
N LEU A 489 43.73 -8.87 21.26
CA LEU A 489 43.53 -10.17 20.64
C LEU A 489 43.77 -11.35 21.61
N SER A 490 44.76 -11.24 22.49
CA SER A 490 45.01 -12.26 23.53
C SER A 490 43.83 -12.35 24.51
N ARG A 491 43.28 -11.20 24.92
CA ARG A 491 42.09 -11.14 25.79
C ARG A 491 40.87 -11.76 25.12
N TYR A 492 40.63 -11.48 23.84
CA TYR A 492 39.56 -12.10 23.05
C TYR A 492 39.74 -13.61 22.88
N SER A 493 40.97 -14.07 22.65
CA SER A 493 41.30 -15.50 22.55
C SER A 493 41.03 -16.25 23.87
N ARG A 494 41.20 -15.58 25.02
CA ARG A 494 40.79 -16.12 26.33
C ARG A 494 39.28 -16.22 26.46
N VAL A 495 38.53 -15.20 26.02
CA VAL A 495 37.05 -15.23 26.06
C VAL A 495 36.46 -16.34 25.19
N LEU A 496 37.11 -16.71 24.07
CA LEU A 496 36.68 -17.83 23.23
C LEU A 496 36.56 -19.16 24.01
N GLN A 497 37.29 -19.32 25.12
CA GLN A 497 37.21 -20.50 26.00
C GLN A 497 35.93 -20.53 26.86
N LEU A 498 35.18 -19.44 26.93
CA LEU A 498 33.88 -19.35 27.60
C LEU A 498 32.72 -19.75 26.66
N LEU A 499 32.92 -19.62 25.35
CA LEU A 499 31.93 -19.93 24.31
C LEU A 499 31.97 -21.43 23.93
N VAL A 500 31.79 -22.34 24.90
CA VAL A 500 31.89 -23.80 24.67
C VAL A 500 30.52 -24.48 24.54
N PRO A 501 30.36 -25.48 23.63
CA PRO A 501 29.07 -26.16 23.39
C PRO A 501 28.49 -26.93 24.59
N GLU A 502 29.35 -27.49 25.46
CA GLU A 502 28.96 -28.39 26.56
C GLU A 502 28.37 -27.66 27.78
N ARG A 503 28.33 -26.32 27.75
CA ARG A 503 27.63 -25.50 28.74
C ARG A 503 26.28 -25.07 28.18
N ASP A 504 25.34 -26.00 28.11
CA ASP A 504 23.90 -25.71 27.93
C ASP A 504 23.41 -24.93 29.16
N VAL A 505 23.65 -23.63 29.12
CA VAL A 505 22.93 -22.65 29.92
C VAL A 505 21.88 -22.06 28.98
N GLU A 506 20.72 -21.71 29.54
CA GLU A 506 19.70 -20.89 28.87
C GLU A 506 20.33 -19.83 27.94
N PRO A 507 19.76 -19.60 26.74
CA PRO A 507 20.33 -18.70 25.74
C PRO A 507 20.69 -17.35 26.34
N TYR A 508 21.82 -16.78 25.92
CA TYR A 508 22.54 -15.69 26.60
C TYR A 508 21.90 -14.29 26.32
N ALA A 509 20.58 -14.29 26.06
CA ALA A 509 19.72 -13.24 25.50
C ALA A 509 19.42 -13.39 23.99
N ASN A 510 18.98 -14.60 23.60
CA ASN A 510 18.49 -15.04 22.27
C ASN A 510 19.49 -15.84 21.42
N ASN A 511 20.79 -15.87 21.77
CA ASN A 511 21.76 -16.73 21.10
C ASN A 511 22.32 -17.80 22.05
N ALA A 512 22.37 -19.04 21.59
CA ALA A 512 23.12 -20.08 22.28
C ALA A 512 24.63 -19.82 22.14
N PRO A 513 25.49 -20.18 23.12
CA PRO A 513 26.94 -20.06 23.01
C PRO A 513 27.54 -20.69 21.75
N SER A 514 26.91 -21.77 21.29
CA SER A 514 27.25 -22.45 20.04
C SER A 514 27.11 -21.54 18.81
N ALA A 515 26.15 -20.61 18.78
CA ALA A 515 25.95 -19.66 17.69
C ALA A 515 26.96 -18.50 17.72
N MET A 516 27.45 -18.12 18.90
CA MET A 516 28.43 -17.04 19.06
C MET A 516 29.88 -17.47 18.80
N ARG A 517 30.24 -18.71 19.19
CA ARG A 517 31.59 -19.25 19.03
C ARG A 517 32.15 -19.07 17.60
N PRO A 518 31.46 -19.47 16.52
CA PRO A 518 32.01 -19.31 15.18
C PRO A 518 32.22 -17.84 14.78
N VAL A 519 31.35 -16.93 15.23
CA VAL A 519 31.47 -15.49 14.97
C VAL A 519 32.72 -14.95 15.65
N MET A 520 32.93 -15.31 16.92
CA MET A 520 34.11 -14.90 17.68
C MET A 520 35.41 -15.48 17.10
N THR A 521 35.40 -16.77 16.73
CA THR A 521 36.54 -17.41 16.05
C THR A 521 36.88 -16.69 14.74
N PHE A 522 35.86 -16.27 13.99
CA PHE A 522 36.06 -15.51 12.75
C PHE A 522 36.70 -14.14 13.03
N GLN A 523 36.25 -13.41 14.06
CA GLN A 523 36.86 -12.13 14.44
C GLN A 523 38.33 -12.30 14.85
N ILE A 524 38.66 -13.37 15.58
CA ILE A 524 40.05 -13.70 15.93
C ILE A 524 40.88 -14.00 14.67
N GLY A 525 40.32 -14.72 13.70
CA GLY A 525 40.97 -14.97 12.39
C GLY A 525 41.25 -13.67 11.64
N MET A 526 40.27 -12.78 11.56
CA MET A 526 40.40 -11.45 10.96
C MET A 526 41.48 -10.61 11.68
N ALA A 527 41.50 -10.62 13.01
CA ALA A 527 42.51 -9.93 13.81
C ALA A 527 43.93 -10.44 13.50
N TYR A 528 44.12 -11.77 13.44
CA TYR A 528 45.41 -12.34 13.06
C TYR A 528 45.84 -11.96 11.64
N SER A 529 44.90 -11.95 10.68
CA SER A 529 45.16 -11.53 9.30
C SER A 529 45.59 -10.07 9.23
N LEU A 530 44.89 -9.15 9.90
CA LEU A 530 45.25 -7.73 9.96
C LEU A 530 46.62 -7.47 10.61
N LEU A 531 47.00 -8.29 11.60
CA LEU A 531 48.30 -8.25 12.24
C LEU A 531 49.41 -8.96 11.43
N GLY A 532 49.10 -9.45 10.22
CA GLY A 532 50.04 -10.15 9.35
C GLY A 532 50.41 -11.57 9.81
N ASN A 533 49.75 -12.11 10.84
CA ASN A 533 49.98 -13.47 11.33
C ASN A 533 49.09 -14.47 10.58
N THR A 534 49.40 -14.67 9.30
CA THR A 534 48.65 -15.59 8.43
C THR A 534 48.69 -17.04 8.93
N GLY A 535 49.74 -17.43 9.65
CA GLY A 535 49.88 -18.78 10.23
C GLY A 535 48.85 -19.09 11.33
N SER A 536 48.42 -18.09 12.09
CA SER A 536 47.33 -18.23 13.08
C SER A 536 45.96 -17.89 12.50
N ALA A 537 45.89 -17.09 11.44
CA ALA A 537 44.63 -16.73 10.77
C ALA A 537 43.96 -17.93 10.08
N ALA A 538 44.72 -18.73 9.32
CA ALA A 538 44.16 -19.84 8.55
C ALA A 538 43.45 -20.91 9.43
N PRO A 539 44.05 -21.43 10.52
CA PRO A 539 43.36 -22.36 11.42
C PRO A 539 42.10 -21.78 12.06
N ALA A 540 42.07 -20.46 12.31
CA ALA A 540 40.88 -19.80 12.83
C ALA A 540 39.74 -19.80 11.80
N PHE A 541 40.03 -19.50 10.53
CA PHE A 541 39.01 -19.58 9.47
C PHE A 541 38.53 -21.01 9.20
N GLU A 542 39.42 -22.01 9.22
CA GLU A 542 39.04 -23.43 9.14
C GLU A 542 38.07 -23.81 10.26
N GLU A 543 38.37 -23.40 11.50
CA GLU A 543 37.53 -23.64 12.66
C GLU A 543 36.18 -22.90 12.55
N THR A 544 36.17 -21.67 12.04
CA THR A 544 34.91 -20.96 11.74
C THR A 544 34.03 -21.75 10.78
N ILE A 545 34.58 -22.25 9.68
CA ILE A 545 33.83 -23.06 8.69
C ILE A 545 33.28 -24.33 9.38
N ARG A 546 34.13 -25.05 10.12
CA ARG A 546 33.77 -26.29 10.81
C ARG A 546 32.63 -26.09 11.81
N LEU A 547 32.67 -25.00 12.58
CA LEU A 547 31.65 -24.66 13.57
C LEU A 547 30.34 -24.13 12.93
N SER A 548 30.43 -23.45 11.79
CA SER A 548 29.28 -22.78 11.16
C SER A 548 28.42 -23.72 10.31
N LYS A 549 29.01 -24.76 9.70
CA LYS A 549 28.31 -25.73 8.84
C LYS A 549 27.15 -26.45 9.55
N PRO A 550 27.30 -27.03 10.76
CA PRO A 550 26.21 -27.69 11.48
C PRO A 550 25.07 -26.73 11.88
N LEU A 551 25.39 -25.44 12.06
CA LEU A 551 24.43 -24.38 12.41
C LEU A 551 23.68 -23.82 11.20
N LYS A 552 24.01 -24.28 9.99
CA LYS A 552 23.48 -23.74 8.72
C LYS A 552 23.67 -22.22 8.59
N ASN A 553 24.74 -21.68 9.18
CA ASN A 553 25.10 -20.27 9.02
C ASN A 553 25.90 -20.10 7.72
N HIS A 554 25.19 -20.13 6.58
CA HIS A 554 25.79 -20.09 5.25
C HIS A 554 26.63 -18.83 5.02
N PHE A 555 26.18 -17.69 5.55
CA PHE A 555 26.90 -16.42 5.53
C PHE A 555 28.32 -16.57 6.11
N LEU A 556 28.43 -17.10 7.32
CA LEU A 556 29.72 -17.22 7.99
C LEU A 556 30.61 -18.32 7.39
N VAL A 557 30.00 -19.36 6.81
CA VAL A 557 30.73 -20.36 6.00
C VAL A 557 31.35 -19.71 4.76
N ALA A 558 30.60 -18.87 4.05
CA ALA A 558 31.07 -18.16 2.87
C ALA A 558 32.25 -17.23 3.21
N LEU A 559 32.11 -16.41 4.26
CA LEU A 559 33.19 -15.55 4.74
C LEU A 559 34.42 -16.36 5.16
N GLY A 560 34.23 -17.44 5.90
CA GLY A 560 35.31 -18.32 6.33
C GLY A 560 36.11 -18.86 5.15
N PHE A 561 35.44 -19.39 4.11
CA PHE A 561 36.11 -19.88 2.91
C PHE A 561 36.83 -18.77 2.14
N GLY A 562 36.20 -17.60 1.96
CA GLY A 562 36.78 -16.48 1.23
C GLY A 562 38.10 -16.03 1.84
N TYR A 563 38.09 -15.74 3.14
CA TYR A 563 39.28 -15.30 3.87
C TYR A 563 40.33 -16.40 4.08
N LEU A 564 39.91 -17.67 4.19
CA LEU A 564 40.85 -18.80 4.22
C LEU A 564 41.62 -18.91 2.90
N GLY A 565 40.92 -18.87 1.76
CA GLY A 565 41.54 -18.90 0.44
C GLY A 565 42.48 -17.71 0.22
N GLN A 566 42.07 -16.50 0.62
CA GLN A 566 42.93 -15.31 0.59
C GLN A 566 44.18 -15.51 1.46
N THR A 567 44.03 -16.04 2.68
CA THR A 567 45.16 -16.30 3.58
C THR A 567 46.14 -17.29 2.96
N TRP A 568 45.66 -18.34 2.27
CA TRP A 568 46.54 -19.26 1.54
C TRP A 568 47.25 -18.60 0.37
N ALA A 569 46.57 -17.72 -0.37
CA ALA A 569 47.17 -16.98 -1.47
C ALA A 569 48.27 -16.03 -0.96
N GLU A 570 48.04 -15.33 0.14
CA GLU A 570 49.04 -14.46 0.81
C GLU A 570 50.26 -15.24 1.30
N GLN A 571 50.09 -16.51 1.69
CA GLN A 571 51.18 -17.43 2.03
C GLN A 571 51.87 -18.06 0.80
N GLY A 572 51.46 -17.71 -0.43
CA GLY A 572 51.98 -18.30 -1.67
C GLY A 572 51.49 -19.72 -1.96
N GLN A 573 50.51 -20.24 -1.19
CA GLN A 573 49.93 -21.57 -1.37
C GLN A 573 48.76 -21.55 -2.35
N LEU A 574 49.01 -21.09 -3.58
CA LEU A 574 47.97 -20.83 -4.60
C LEU A 574 47.09 -22.05 -4.92
N ARG A 575 47.66 -23.26 -4.91
CA ARG A 575 46.88 -24.49 -5.12
C ARG A 575 45.83 -24.69 -4.02
N LYS A 576 46.22 -24.52 -2.75
CA LYS A 576 45.29 -24.64 -1.63
C LYS A 576 44.24 -23.53 -1.64
N ALA A 577 44.62 -22.32 -2.05
CA ALA A 577 43.68 -21.22 -2.23
C ALA A 577 42.59 -21.58 -3.26
N GLY A 578 42.99 -22.08 -4.44
CA GLY A 578 42.08 -22.54 -5.48
C GLY A 578 41.17 -23.69 -5.03
N GLU A 579 41.72 -24.70 -4.34
CA GLU A 579 40.95 -25.81 -3.76
C GLU A 579 39.92 -25.29 -2.74
N THR A 580 40.31 -24.35 -1.87
CA THR A 580 39.43 -23.75 -0.85
C THR A 580 38.25 -23.00 -1.49
N TRP A 581 38.48 -22.21 -2.55
CA TRP A 581 37.41 -21.51 -3.25
C TRP A 581 36.51 -22.47 -4.04
N GLN A 582 37.04 -23.56 -4.60
CA GLN A 582 36.23 -24.61 -5.23
C GLN A 582 35.32 -25.31 -4.22
N GLU A 583 35.83 -25.64 -3.03
CA GLU A 583 35.03 -26.19 -1.95
C GLU A 583 33.91 -25.25 -1.50
N ALA A 584 34.19 -23.93 -1.48
CA ALA A 584 33.17 -22.92 -1.18
C ALA A 584 32.01 -22.94 -2.19
N LEU A 585 32.33 -23.04 -3.49
CA LEU A 585 31.33 -23.12 -4.55
C LEU A 585 30.53 -24.43 -4.50
N ALA A 586 31.20 -25.56 -4.26
CA ALA A 586 30.53 -26.85 -4.10
C ALA A 586 29.54 -26.82 -2.93
N TYR A 587 29.95 -26.24 -1.79
CA TYR A 587 29.06 -26.07 -0.65
C TYR A 587 27.85 -25.18 -0.98
N ALA A 588 28.04 -24.06 -1.69
CA ALA A 588 26.95 -23.18 -2.10
C ALA A 588 25.92 -23.88 -3.00
N GLN A 589 26.38 -24.74 -3.92
CA GLN A 589 25.52 -25.56 -4.79
C GLN A 589 24.73 -26.59 -3.98
N GLU A 590 25.40 -27.32 -3.08
CA GLU A 590 24.77 -28.33 -2.22
C GLU A 590 23.69 -27.76 -1.31
N THR A 591 23.86 -26.53 -0.80
CA THR A 591 22.92 -25.90 0.12
C THR A 591 21.91 -24.98 -0.56
N GLY A 592 21.97 -24.82 -1.90
CA GLY A 592 21.13 -23.88 -2.63
C GLY A 592 21.38 -22.41 -2.30
N ALA A 593 22.57 -22.08 -1.75
CA ALA A 593 22.98 -20.75 -1.33
C ALA A 593 23.70 -19.97 -2.45
N GLU A 594 23.59 -20.42 -3.71
CA GLU A 594 24.29 -19.85 -4.88
C GLU A 594 24.00 -18.36 -5.13
N LYS A 595 22.85 -17.85 -4.65
CA LYS A 595 22.45 -16.45 -4.78
C LYS A 595 23.00 -15.55 -3.67
N ASP A 596 23.67 -16.11 -2.67
CA ASP A 596 24.21 -15.34 -1.56
C ASP A 596 25.47 -14.59 -2.02
N ALA A 597 25.44 -13.26 -1.92
CA ALA A 597 26.47 -12.38 -2.46
C ALA A 597 27.86 -12.67 -1.87
N PHE A 598 27.94 -13.29 -0.69
CA PHE A 598 29.22 -13.57 -0.02
C PHE A 598 30.01 -14.73 -0.65
N PHE A 599 29.37 -15.62 -1.42
CA PHE A 599 30.09 -16.62 -2.22
C PHE A 599 30.72 -16.03 -3.48
N SER A 600 30.43 -14.77 -3.84
CA SER A 600 31.09 -14.07 -4.94
C SER A 600 32.59 -13.86 -4.71
N MET A 601 33.05 -13.78 -3.45
CA MET A 601 34.49 -13.71 -3.15
C MET A 601 35.23 -14.98 -3.58
N ALA A 602 34.58 -16.15 -3.50
CA ALA A 602 35.16 -17.39 -4.00
C ALA A 602 35.22 -17.40 -5.54
N LEU A 603 34.26 -16.77 -6.23
CA LEU A 603 34.30 -16.57 -7.68
C LEU A 603 35.37 -15.56 -8.11
N VAL A 604 35.62 -14.53 -7.30
CA VAL A 604 36.67 -13.52 -7.58
C VAL A 604 38.08 -14.07 -7.31
N GLY A 605 38.22 -15.01 -6.37
CA GLY A 605 39.49 -15.64 -6.05
C GLY A 605 39.97 -16.65 -7.10
N LEU A 606 39.05 -17.39 -7.72
CA LEU A 606 39.33 -18.32 -8.83
C LEU A 606 39.67 -17.58 -10.12
#